data_AF-A0A969AGP6-F1
#
_entry.id   AF-A0A969AGP6-F1
#
_cell.length_a   1.000
_cell.length_b   1.000
_cell.length_c   1.000
_cell.angle_alpha   90.00
_cell.angle_beta   90.00
_cell.angle_gamma   90.00
#
_symmetry.space_group_name_H-M   'P 1'
#
loop_
_entity.id
_entity.type
_entity.pdbx_description
1 polymer ?
#
loop_
_entity_poly.entity_id
_entity_poly.type
_entity_poly.pdbx_seq_one_letter_code
_entity_poly.pdbx_strand_id
1 'polypeptide(L)' 'MPIGIDGTIRIFSKLQRTPRRGRVEVRIGEAMRYEGAEDRESEQAFTDRLMERIGALLYSPGSDSSRASAASRRQRYRM' A
#
# COMPACT_ATOMS: atom_id res chain seq x y z
N MET A 1 -11.75 9.29 -0.35
CA MET A 1 -10.97 8.90 0.85
C MET A 1 -9.86 7.96 0.42
N PRO A 2 -8.57 8.25 0.68
CA PRO A 2 -7.45 7.38 0.35
C PRO A 2 -7.39 6.19 1.32
N ILE A 3 -7.33 4.98 0.77
CA ILE A 3 -7.24 3.73 1.53
C ILE A 3 -6.06 2.92 0.99
N GLY A 4 -5.09 2.62 1.85
CA GLY A 4 -3.99 1.71 1.56
C GLY A 4 -4.26 0.32 2.15
N ILE A 5 -4.07 -0.73 1.34
CA ILE A 5 -4.20 -2.13 1.77
C ILE A 5 -2.91 -2.88 1.40
N ASP A 6 -2.25 -3.49 2.39
CA ASP A 6 -1.06 -4.34 2.20
C ASP A 6 -1.30 -5.79 2.68
N GLY A 7 -0.61 -6.74 2.06
CA GLY A 7 -0.63 -8.16 2.43
C GLY A 7 -1.66 -9.03 1.70
N THR A 8 -2.64 -8.46 1.00
CA THR A 8 -3.69 -9.20 0.28
C THR A 8 -3.13 -10.10 -0.82
N ILE A 9 -2.16 -9.61 -1.61
CA ILE A 9 -1.50 -10.39 -2.67
C ILE A 9 -0.76 -11.63 -2.13
N ARG A 10 -0.27 -11.57 -0.88
CA ARG A 10 0.42 -12.71 -0.22
C ARG A 10 -0.56 -13.78 0.26
N ILE A 11 -1.78 -13.36 0.61
CA ILE A 11 -2.89 -14.24 1.01
C ILE A 11 -3.48 -14.90 -0.23
N PHE A 12 -3.72 -14.12 -1.29
CA PHE A 12 -4.31 -14.62 -2.51
C PHE A 12 -3.85 -13.79 -3.70
N SER A 13 -3.10 -14.41 -4.61
CA SER A 13 -2.76 -13.82 -5.91
C SER A 13 -3.59 -14.44 -7.03
N LYS A 14 -3.74 -13.74 -8.16
CA LYS A 14 -4.51 -14.22 -9.32
C LYS A 14 -4.06 -15.58 -9.87
N LEU A 15 -2.83 -16.01 -9.55
CA LEU A 15 -2.24 -17.27 -10.00
C LEU A 15 -2.42 -18.41 -8.97
N GLN A 16 -2.94 -18.13 -7.78
CA GLN A 16 -3.16 -19.13 -6.74
C GLN A 16 -4.58 -19.71 -6.83
N ARG A 17 -4.69 -21.04 -6.65
CA ARG A 17 -5.99 -21.73 -6.55
C ARG A 17 -6.61 -21.63 -5.16
N THR A 18 -5.79 -21.58 -4.10
CA THR A 18 -6.24 -21.56 -2.71
C THR A 18 -5.59 -20.41 -1.93
N PRO A 19 -6.35 -19.68 -1.11
CA PRO A 19 -5.80 -18.64 -0.23
C PRO A 19 -4.90 -19.23 0.86
N ARG A 20 -3.93 -18.44 1.31
CA ARG A 20 -3.06 -18.72 2.44
C ARG A 20 -3.42 -17.84 3.63
N ARG A 21 -3.22 -18.33 4.85
CA ARG A 21 -3.33 -17.47 6.04
C ARG A 21 -2.27 -16.37 5.99
N GLY A 22 -2.64 -15.18 6.43
CA GLY A 22 -1.74 -14.03 6.47
C GLY A 22 -2.38 -12.85 7.20
N ARG A 23 -1.58 -11.80 7.41
CA ARG A 23 -2.03 -10.54 7.98
C ARG A 23 -2.31 -9.56 6.84
N VAL A 24 -3.45 -8.87 6.92
CA VAL A 24 -3.76 -7.70 6.10
C VAL A 24 -3.59 -6.47 6.98
N GLU A 25 -2.94 -5.45 6.44
CA GLU A 25 -2.89 -4.13 7.06
C GLU A 25 -3.71 -3.16 6.22
N VAL A 26 -4.59 -2.42 6.89
CA VAL A 26 -5.43 -1.39 6.27
C VAL A 26 -5.09 -0.06 6.92
N ARG A 27 -4.80 0.94 6.10
CA ARG A 27 -4.49 2.30 6.53
C ARG A 27 -5.45 3.25 5.85
N ILE A 28 -6.08 4.10 6.65
CA ILE A 28 -7.08 5.06 6.18
C ILE A 28 -6.46 6.45 6.34
N GLY A 29 -6.36 7.17 5.23
CA GLY A 29 -5.92 8.56 5.25
C GLY A 29 -7.10 9.53 5.31
N GLU A 30 -6.78 10.80 5.48
CA GLU A 30 -7.76 11.89 5.54
C GLU A 30 -8.59 11.99 4.25
N ALA A 31 -9.88 12.34 4.41
CA ALA A 31 -10.77 12.52 3.27
C ALA A 31 -10.31 13.68 2.38
N MET A 32 -10.16 13.41 1.09
CA MET A 32 -9.86 14.42 0.08
C MET A 32 -11.16 14.93 -0.54
N ARG A 33 -11.22 16.24 -0.82
CA ARG A 33 -12.31 16.87 -1.56
C ARG A 33 -11.94 17.03 -3.03
N TYR A 34 -12.90 16.81 -3.91
CA TYR A 34 -12.78 17.12 -5.33
C TYR A 34 -13.21 18.58 -5.54
N GLU A 35 -12.33 19.38 -6.12
CA GLU A 35 -12.55 20.82 -6.38
C GLU A 35 -12.29 21.17 -7.86
N GLY A 36 -12.17 20.16 -8.72
CA GLY A 36 -11.93 20.33 -10.15
C GLY A 36 -13.21 20.64 -10.94
N ALA A 37 -13.04 21.11 -12.18
CA ALA A 37 -14.15 21.17 -13.13
C ALA A 37 -14.50 19.77 -13.63
N GLU A 38 -15.70 19.58 -14.18
CA GLU A 38 -16.17 18.28 -14.72
C GLU A 38 -15.50 17.99 -16.08
N ASP A 39 -14.17 17.91 -16.08
CA ASP A 39 -13.34 17.63 -17.22
C ASP A 39 -12.30 16.55 -16.89
N ARG A 40 -11.80 15.91 -17.95
CA ARG A 40 -10.88 14.78 -17.85
C ARG A 40 -9.54 15.16 -17.23
N GLU A 41 -9.07 16.39 -17.41
CA GLU A 41 -7.79 16.86 -16.89
C GLU A 41 -7.87 17.05 -15.37
N SER A 42 -8.93 17.69 -14.89
CA SER A 42 -9.27 17.88 -13.48
C SER A 42 -9.46 16.54 -12.76
N GLU A 43 -10.17 15.58 -13.37
CA GLU A 43 -10.31 14.22 -12.86
C GLU A 43 -8.97 13.48 -12.76
N GLN A 44 -8.13 13.58 -13.79
CA GLN A 44 -6.81 12.95 -13.80
C GLN A 44 -5.91 13.54 -12.71
N ALA A 45 -5.85 14.86 -12.59
CA ALA A 45 -5.05 15.55 -11.58
C ALA A 45 -5.51 15.21 -10.14
N PHE A 46 -6.81 15.03 -9.91
CA PHE A 46 -7.30 14.54 -8.61
C PHE A 46 -6.91 13.08 -8.37
N THR A 47 -7.03 12.23 -9.39
CA THR A 47 -6.65 10.80 -9.32
C THR A 47 -5.18 10.65 -8.98
N ASP A 48 -4.29 11.42 -9.62
CA ASP A 48 -2.85 11.36 -9.37
C ASP A 48 -2.52 11.74 -7.93
N ARG A 49 -3.12 12.82 -7.40
CA ARG A 49 -2.98 13.22 -5.99
C ARG A 49 -3.53 12.16 -5.03
N LEU A 50 -4.65 11.53 -5.37
CA LEU A 50 -5.24 10.44 -4.56
C LEU A 50 -4.29 9.24 -4.51
N MET A 51 -3.71 8.87 -5.64
CA MET A 51 -2.74 7.78 -5.75
C MET A 51 -1.45 8.08 -4.99
N GLU A 52 -0.96 9.33 -5.04
CA GLU A 52 0.18 9.78 -4.23
C GLU A 52 -0.10 9.60 -2.72
N ARG A 53 -1.28 10.00 -2.24
CA ARG A 53 -1.69 9.82 -0.83
C ARG A 53 -1.79 8.34 -0.44
N ILE A 54 -2.35 7.50 -1.31
CA ILE A 54 -2.38 6.04 -1.09
C ILE A 54 -0.96 5.48 -1.02
N GLY A 55 -0.06 5.91 -1.91
CA GLY A 55 1.35 5.54 -1.88
C GLY A 55 2.03 5.93 -0.57
N ALA A 56 1.80 7.15 -0.07
CA ALA A 56 2.35 7.61 1.20
C ALA A 56 1.85 6.79 2.40
N LEU A 57 0.59 6.32 2.38
CA LEU A 57 0.06 5.40 3.39
C LEU A 57 0.79 4.06 3.37
N LEU A 58 1.14 3.55 2.19
CA LEU A 58 1.76 2.23 2.05
C LEU A 58 3.28 2.25 2.31
N TYR A 59 3.98 3.30 1.89
CA TYR A 59 5.45 3.37 1.84
C TYR A 59 6.09 4.39 2.79
N SER A 60 5.35 4.90 3.78
CA SER A 60 5.91 5.84 4.77
C SER A 60 7.15 5.28 5.49
N PRO A 61 8.20 6.10 5.73
CA PRO A 61 9.48 5.68 6.31
C PRO A 61 9.44 5.23 7.79
N GLY A 62 8.25 5.08 8.38
CA GLY A 62 8.02 4.41 9.66
C GLY A 62 7.42 3.00 9.55
N SER A 63 7.27 2.45 8.33
CA SER A 63 6.78 1.08 8.14
C SER A 63 7.87 0.05 8.45
N ASP A 64 7.94 -0.35 9.72
CA ASP A 64 8.89 -1.33 10.30
C ASP A 64 8.93 -2.71 9.61
N SER A 65 8.05 -2.98 8.65
CA SER A 65 8.05 -4.21 7.85
C SER A 65 9.27 -4.34 6.93
N SER A 66 9.89 -3.22 6.54
CA SER A 66 11.10 -3.21 5.70
C SER A 66 12.40 -3.42 6.50
N ARG A 67 12.44 -3.00 7.77
CA ARG A 67 13.59 -3.24 8.67
C ARG A 67 13.65 -4.69 9.18
N ALA A 68 12.49 -5.28 9.52
CA ALA A 68 12.43 -6.66 10.03
C ALA A 68 12.89 -7.71 8.99
N SER A 69 12.66 -7.47 7.70
CA SER A 69 13.07 -8.38 6.62
C SER A 69 14.56 -8.32 6.30
N ALA A 70 15.23 -7.18 6.53
CA ALA A 70 16.67 -7.02 6.32
C ALA A 70 17.49 -7.59 7.50
N ALA A 71 16.98 -7.46 8.74
CA ALA A 71 17.63 -8.01 9.93
C ALA A 71 17.65 -9.55 9.94
N SER A 72 16.54 -10.20 9.57
CA SER A 72 16.45 -11.67 9.51
C SER A 72 17.28 -12.31 8.38
N ARG A 73 17.63 -11.57 7.32
CA ARG A 73 18.53 -12.09 6.27
C ARG A 73 19.99 -12.14 6.70
N ARG A 74 20.45 -11.21 7.55
CA ARG A 74 21.86 -11.16 7.98
C ARG A 74 22.24 -12.23 9.00
N GLN A 75 21.28 -12.80 9.72
CA GLN A 75 21.54 -13.89 10.68
C GLN A 75 21.71 -15.27 10.01
N ARG A 76 21.24 -15.48 8.78
CA ARG A 76 21.38 -16.78 8.08
C ARG A 76 22.71 -17.00 7.36
N TYR A 77 23.55 -15.97 7.25
CA TYR A 77 24.86 -16.05 6.58
C TYR A 77 26.05 -15.89 7.56
N ARG A 78 25.79 -16.02 8.86
CA ARG A 78 26.81 -16.17 9.91
C ARG A 78 26.59 -17.51 10.62
N MET A 79 26.85 -18.60 9.91
CA MET A 79 27.31 -19.88 10.46
C MET A 79 28.33 -20.44 9.48
#